data_AF-A0AAW5LJ86-F1
#
_entry.id   AF-A0AAW5LJ86-F1
#
_cell.length_a   1.000
_cell.length_b   1.000
_cell.length_c   1.000
_cell.angle_alpha   90.00
_cell.angle_beta   90.00
_cell.angle_gamma   90.00
#
_symmetry.space_group_name_H-M   'P 1'
#
loop_
_entity.id
_entity.type
_entity.pdbx_description
1 polymer ?
#
loop_
_entity_poly.entity_id
_entity_poly.type
_entity_poly.pdbx_seq_one_letter_code
_entity_poly.pdbx_strand_id
1 'polypeptide(L)'
;MTENEAFDLIEIVGNAYHMEFTEKKARIWISLLIDGNFEKSRTKLLKLINESPYQPKIADFKVSDKPNNLVQEENEIAEEIKKANAELSDPAKREQRQRLIKKMNEKMKQLKESEQYET
;
A
#
# COMPACT_ATOMS: atom_id res chain seq x y z
N MET A 1 5.47 -2.46 -18.59
CA MET A 1 6.74 -2.63 -19.33
C MET A 1 6.44 -3.37 -20.63
N THR A 2 7.32 -3.23 -21.62
CA THR A 2 7.23 -3.94 -22.91
C THR A 2 7.66 -5.40 -22.77
N GLU A 3 7.41 -6.22 -23.80
CA GLU A 3 7.89 -7.60 -23.81
C GLU A 3 9.42 -7.69 -23.81
N ASN A 4 10.10 -6.81 -24.54
CA ASN A 4 11.56 -6.74 -24.57
C ASN A 4 12.13 -6.38 -23.19
N GLU A 5 11.54 -5.39 -22.53
CA GLU A 5 11.91 -5.01 -21.15
C GLU A 5 11.69 -6.16 -20.16
N ALA A 6 10.60 -6.91 -20.31
CA ALA A 6 10.34 -8.09 -19.48
C ALA A 6 11.35 -9.22 -19.78
N PHE A 7 11.72 -9.40 -21.05
CA PHE A 7 12.74 -10.35 -21.47
C PHE A 7 14.12 -9.99 -20.89
N ASP A 8 14.51 -8.71 -20.90
CA ASP A 8 15.76 -8.24 -20.26
C ASP A 8 15.82 -8.63 -18.78
N LEU A 9 14.70 -8.47 -18.05
CA LEU A 9 14.62 -8.89 -16.64
C LEU A 9 14.78 -10.40 -16.47
N ILE A 10 14.20 -11.19 -17.38
CA ILE A 10 14.33 -12.65 -17.40
C ILE A 10 15.78 -13.06 -17.67
N GLU A 11 16.47 -12.41 -18.62
CA GLU A 11 17.87 -12.66 -18.90
C GLU A 11 18.76 -12.33 -17.71
N ILE A 12 18.50 -11.22 -17.01
CA ILE A 12 19.24 -10.88 -15.78
C ILE A 12 19.11 -11.99 -14.73
N VAL A 13 17.90 -12.51 -14.50
CA VAL A 13 17.66 -13.62 -13.58
C VAL A 13 18.36 -14.90 -14.07
N GLY A 14 18.21 -15.22 -15.35
CA GLY A 14 18.83 -16.38 -15.99
C GLY A 14 20.34 -16.40 -15.80
N ASN A 15 20.99 -15.29 -16.10
CA ASN A 15 22.45 -15.13 -16.00
C ASN A 15 22.94 -15.12 -14.55
N ALA A 16 22.23 -14.44 -13.64
CA ALA A 16 22.65 -14.35 -12.24
C ALA A 16 22.57 -15.70 -11.50
N TYR A 17 21.55 -16.51 -11.78
CA TYR A 17 21.28 -17.75 -11.05
C TYR A 17 21.48 -19.03 -11.86
N HIS A 18 21.99 -18.91 -13.10
CA HIS A 18 22.18 -20.02 -14.03
C HIS A 18 20.86 -20.77 -14.26
N MET A 19 19.77 -20.01 -14.32
CA MET A 19 18.41 -20.51 -14.40
C MET A 19 18.01 -20.67 -15.86
N GLU A 20 17.72 -21.89 -16.27
CA GLU A 20 17.23 -22.15 -17.61
C GLU A 20 15.76 -21.71 -17.80
N PHE A 21 15.54 -21.02 -18.91
CA PHE A 21 14.22 -20.62 -19.38
C PHE A 21 13.87 -21.41 -20.64
N THR A 22 12.87 -22.28 -20.53
CA THR A 22 12.18 -22.78 -21.71
C THR A 22 11.35 -21.65 -22.32
N GLU A 23 11.07 -21.74 -23.62
CA GLU A 23 10.23 -20.76 -24.32
C GLU A 23 8.88 -20.55 -23.61
N LYS A 24 8.24 -21.65 -23.18
CA LYS A 24 6.98 -21.60 -22.44
C LYS A 24 7.11 -20.83 -21.12
N LYS A 25 8.21 -21.05 -20.38
CA LYS A 25 8.47 -20.39 -19.09
C LYS A 25 8.73 -18.90 -19.29
N ALA A 26 9.53 -18.54 -20.30
CA ALA A 26 9.80 -17.15 -20.66
C ALA A 26 8.50 -16.42 -21.01
N ARG A 27 7.64 -17.00 -21.87
CA ARG A 27 6.33 -16.41 -22.24
C ARG A 27 5.43 -16.17 -21.02
N ILE A 28 5.40 -17.11 -20.06
CA ILE A 28 4.64 -16.95 -18.80
C ILE A 28 5.20 -15.81 -17.96
N TRP A 29 6.52 -15.70 -17.86
CA TRP A 29 7.14 -14.63 -17.08
C TRP A 29 6.92 -13.27 -17.71
N ILE A 30 7.05 -13.17 -19.04
CA ILE A 30 6.75 -11.95 -19.80
C ILE A 30 5.32 -11.50 -19.51
N SER A 31 4.33 -12.40 -19.64
CA SER A 31 2.92 -12.03 -19.41
C SER A 31 2.64 -11.54 -17.99
N LEU A 32 3.36 -12.07 -17.00
CA LEU A 32 3.25 -11.64 -15.59
C LEU A 32 3.98 -10.32 -15.31
N LEU A 33 4.90 -9.89 -16.16
CA LEU A 33 5.71 -8.68 -15.99
C LEU A 33 5.16 -7.47 -16.73
N ILE A 34 4.38 -7.65 -17.81
CA ILE A 34 3.87 -6.57 -18.69
C ILE A 34 3.22 -5.39 -17.95
N ASP A 35 2.49 -5.63 -16.86
CA ASP A 35 1.82 -4.61 -16.04
C ASP A 35 2.73 -3.95 -14.96
N GLY A 36 4.01 -4.31 -14.93
CA GLY A 36 5.02 -3.70 -14.07
C GLY A 36 5.71 -2.48 -14.68
N ASN A 37 6.34 -1.69 -13.81
CA ASN A 37 7.27 -0.62 -14.15
C ASN A 37 8.68 -1.22 -14.32
N PHE A 38 9.27 -1.06 -15.50
CA PHE A 38 10.56 -1.66 -15.84
C PHE A 38 11.69 -1.16 -14.91
N GLU A 39 11.92 0.15 -14.86
CA GLU A 39 13.03 0.75 -14.09
C GLU A 39 13.00 0.38 -12.61
N LYS A 40 11.82 0.47 -11.99
CA LYS A 40 11.64 0.10 -10.57
C LYS A 40 11.86 -1.39 -10.35
N SER A 41 11.35 -2.24 -11.25
CA SER A 41 11.51 -3.69 -11.15
C SER A 41 12.97 -4.10 -11.35
N ARG A 42 13.66 -3.50 -12.32
CA ARG A 42 15.08 -3.72 -12.60
C ARG A 42 15.96 -3.32 -11.41
N THR A 43 15.72 -2.15 -10.85
CA THR A 43 16.44 -1.65 -9.67
C THR A 43 16.25 -2.60 -8.48
N LYS A 44 15.02 -3.05 -8.21
CA LYS A 44 14.71 -3.99 -7.13
C LYS A 44 15.35 -5.36 -7.37
N LEU A 45 15.33 -5.84 -8.61
CA LEU A 45 15.95 -7.11 -9.00
C LEU A 45 17.47 -7.10 -8.79
N LEU A 46 18.17 -6.06 -9.27
CA LEU A 46 19.62 -5.93 -9.09
C LEU A 46 20.01 -5.86 -7.62
N LYS A 47 19.23 -5.13 -6.82
CA LYS A 47 19.42 -5.09 -5.36
C LYS A 47 19.29 -6.48 -4.76
N LEU A 48 18.23 -7.22 -5.12
CA LEU A 48 18.00 -8.57 -4.58
C LEU A 48 19.12 -9.55 -4.97
N ILE A 49 19.62 -9.47 -6.21
CA ILE A 49 20.75 -10.30 -6.68
C ILE A 49 22.01 -10.05 -5.85
N ASN A 50 22.27 -8.80 -5.46
CA ASN A 50 23.41 -8.48 -4.60
C ASN A 50 23.24 -8.95 -3.15
N GLU A 51 21.99 -9.04 -2.67
CA GLU A 51 21.68 -9.32 -1.25
C GLU A 51 21.38 -10.79 -0.97
N SER A 52 20.93 -11.54 -1.97
CA SER A 52 20.43 -12.91 -1.81
C SER A 52 21.09 -13.88 -2.78
N PRO A 53 21.62 -15.02 -2.30
CA PRO A 53 22.08 -16.11 -3.17
C PRO A 53 20.91 -16.94 -3.74
N TYR A 54 19.69 -16.70 -3.27
CA TYR A 54 18.50 -17.45 -3.68
C TYR A 54 17.79 -16.78 -4.85
N GLN A 55 17.35 -17.62 -5.79
CA GLN A 55 16.65 -17.20 -6.99
C GLN A 55 15.35 -16.41 -6.66
N PRO A 56 15.13 -15.22 -7.25
CA PRO A 56 13.90 -14.46 -7.07
C PRO A 56 12.69 -15.17 -7.65
N LYS A 57 11.54 -14.90 -7.02
CA LYS A 57 10.22 -15.00 -7.63
C LYS A 57 9.87 -13.65 -8.25
N ILE A 58 8.96 -13.65 -9.22
CA ILE A 58 8.48 -12.42 -9.88
C ILE A 58 7.95 -11.40 -8.85
N ALA A 59 7.21 -11.87 -7.83
CA ALA A 59 6.66 -11.00 -6.78
C ALA A 59 7.73 -10.28 -5.94
N ASP A 60 8.94 -10.82 -5.86
CA ASP A 60 10.01 -10.24 -5.05
C ASP A 60 10.54 -8.95 -5.69
N PHE A 61 10.54 -8.86 -7.02
CA PHE A 61 11.12 -7.73 -7.74
C PHE A 61 10.14 -6.93 -8.60
N LYS A 62 9.03 -7.52 -9.07
CA LYS A 62 8.04 -6.80 -9.89
C LYS A 62 7.43 -5.66 -9.08
N VAL A 63 7.53 -4.45 -9.62
CA VAL A 63 6.89 -3.25 -9.08
C VAL A 63 5.86 -2.77 -10.09
N SER A 64 4.62 -2.54 -9.67
CA SER A 64 3.62 -1.85 -10.50
C SER A 64 3.48 -0.41 -10.06
N ASP A 65 3.20 0.50 -11.00
CA ASP A 65 2.79 1.87 -10.67
C ASP A 65 1.31 1.95 -10.29
N LYS A 66 0.54 0.89 -10.55
CA LYS A 66 -0.84 0.82 -10.10
C LYS A 66 -0.86 0.80 -8.58
N PRO A 67 -1.65 1.67 -7.95
CA PRO A 67 -1.82 1.59 -6.51
C PRO A 67 -2.34 0.20 -6.15
N ASN A 68 -1.69 -0.43 -5.19
CA ASN A 68 -2.25 -1.61 -4.56
C ASN A 68 -3.35 -1.11 -3.63
N ASN A 69 -4.62 -1.37 -3.94
CA ASN A 69 -5.76 -0.85 -3.17
C ASN A 69 -5.64 -1.16 -1.67
N LEU A 70 -5.06 -2.31 -1.33
CA LEU A 70 -4.78 -2.70 0.06
C LEU A 70 -3.77 -1.79 0.76
N VAL A 71 -2.74 -1.34 0.03
CA VAL A 71 -1.70 -0.43 0.55
C VAL A 71 -2.23 1.00 0.66
N GLN A 72 -3.21 1.38 -0.17
CA GLN A 72 -3.87 2.67 -0.03
C GLN A 72 -4.70 2.73 1.25
N GLU A 73 -5.51 1.71 1.52
CA GLU A 73 -6.30 1.63 2.76
C GLU A 73 -5.40 1.67 4.01
N GLU A 74 -4.29 0.92 4.02
CA GLU A 74 -3.35 0.93 5.16
C GLU A 74 -2.70 2.31 5.39
N ASN A 75 -2.34 3.02 4.32
CA ASN A 75 -1.74 4.36 4.43
C ASN A 75 -2.75 5.41 4.88
N GLU A 76 -4.00 5.32 4.42
CA GLU A 76 -5.08 6.20 4.85
C GLU A 76 -5.37 6.03 6.35
N ILE A 77 -5.46 4.78 6.82
CA ILE A 77 -5.63 4.46 8.24
C ILE A 77 -4.45 4.99 9.07
N ALA A 78 -3.21 4.84 8.58
CA ALA A 78 -2.02 5.34 9.27
C ALA A 78 -1.99 6.87 9.39
N GLU A 79 -2.40 7.59 8.34
CA GLU A 79 -2.50 9.05 8.35
C GLU A 79 -3.63 9.54 9.28
N GLU A 80 -4.76 8.85 9.34
CA GLU A 80 -5.83 9.15 10.29
C GLU A 80 -5.39 8.96 11.75
N ILE A 81 -4.71 7.85 12.06
CA ILE A 81 -4.16 7.60 13.39
C ILE A 81 -3.15 8.68 13.79
N LYS A 82 -2.30 9.11 12.85
CA LYS A 82 -1.31 10.16 13.09
C LYS A 82 -1.96 11.52 13.36
N LYS A 83 -3.01 11.88 12.61
CA LYS A 83 -3.80 13.10 12.86
C LYS A 83 -4.51 13.05 14.21
N ALA A 84 -5.16 11.93 14.54
CA ALA A 84 -5.82 11.75 15.83
C ALA A 84 -4.82 11.88 16.99
N ASN A 85 -3.64 11.27 16.87
CA ASN A 85 -2.59 11.37 17.87
C ASN A 85 -2.01 12.80 18.01
N ALA A 86 -1.87 13.52 16.90
CA ALA A 86 -1.45 14.92 16.91
C ALA A 86 -2.49 15.82 17.59
N GLU A 87 -3.78 15.64 17.31
CA GLU A 87 -4.88 16.34 17.98
C GLU A 87 -4.99 15.99 19.46
N LEU A 88 -4.72 14.74 19.81
CA LEU A 88 -4.58 14.32 21.20
C LEU A 88 -3.35 14.97 21.83
N SER A 89 -2.23 15.18 21.16
CA SER A 89 -1.05 15.76 21.83
C SER A 89 -1.21 17.24 22.24
N ASP A 90 -2.19 17.95 21.67
CA ASP A 90 -2.46 19.37 21.94
C ASP A 90 -3.52 19.57 23.05
N PRO A 91 -3.15 20.10 24.23
CA PRO A 91 -4.08 20.30 25.36
C PRO A 91 -5.27 21.20 25.02
N ALA A 92 -5.07 22.22 24.17
CA ALA A 92 -6.12 23.18 23.82
C ALA A 92 -7.20 22.52 22.94
N LYS A 93 -6.79 21.66 22.01
CA LYS A 93 -7.71 20.91 21.15
C LYS A 93 -8.48 19.84 21.91
N ARG A 94 -7.86 19.21 22.91
CA ARG A 94 -8.56 18.28 23.83
C ARG A 94 -9.70 18.98 24.57
N GLU A 95 -9.46 20.16 25.12
CA GLU A 95 -10.50 20.92 25.83
C GLU A 95 -11.63 21.36 24.90
N GLN A 96 -11.29 21.84 23.71
CA GLN A 96 -12.29 22.23 22.71
C GLN A 96 -13.16 21.04 22.30
N ARG A 97 -12.56 19.87 22.09
CA ARG A 97 -13.29 18.63 21.79
C ARG A 97 -14.22 18.21 22.94
N GLN A 98 -13.76 18.27 24.18
CA GLN A 98 -14.61 17.96 25.34
C GLN A 98 -15.81 18.92 25.47
N ARG A 99 -15.60 20.22 25.24
CA ARG A 99 -16.68 21.21 25.25
C ARG A 99 -17.71 20.94 24.14
N LEU A 100 -17.27 20.55 22.95
CA LEU A 100 -18.15 20.19 21.84
C LEU A 100 -18.96 18.92 22.12
N ILE A 101 -18.31 17.87 22.64
CA ILE A 101 -19.00 16.63 23.05
C ILE A 101 -20.04 16.91 24.13
N LYS A 102 -19.72 17.75 25.12
CA LYS A 102 -20.66 18.12 26.18
C LYS A 102 -21.89 18.85 25.63
N LYS A 103 -21.69 19.85 24.75
CA LYS A 103 -22.80 20.56 24.09
C LYS A 103 -23.66 19.63 23.23
N MET A 104 -23.04 18.70 22.51
CA MET A 104 -23.76 17.72 21.69
C MET A 104 -24.61 16.78 22.56
N ASN A 105 -24.07 16.28 23.66
CA ASN A 105 -24.81 15.43 24.60
C ASN A 105 -25.96 16.18 25.28
N GLU A 106 -25.77 17.44 25.66
CA GLU A 106 -26.83 18.29 26.21
C GLU A 106 -27.97 18.50 25.18
N LYS A 107 -27.63 18.77 23.92
CA LYS A 107 -28.61 18.92 22.84
C LYS A 107 -29.36 17.63 22.54
N MET A 108 -28.68 16.49 22.51
CA MET A 108 -29.29 15.16 22.32
C MET A 108 -30.21 14.79 23.49
N LYS A 109 -29.86 15.19 24.71
CA LYS A 109 -30.71 14.98 25.88
C LYS A 109 -31.99 15.83 25.80
N GLN A 110 -31.87 17.10 25.41
CA GLN A 110 -33.03 17.99 25.20
C GLN A 110 -33.95 17.47 24.09
N LEU A 111 -33.41 16.94 22.99
CA LEU A 111 -34.19 16.31 21.91
C LEU A 111 -34.97 15.08 22.40
N LYS A 112 -34.31 14.20 23.16
CA LYS A 112 -34.97 13.02 23.76
C LYS A 112 -36.04 13.39 24.79
N GLU A 113 -35.81 14.46 25.56
CA GLU A 113 -36.79 14.97 26.52
C GLU A 113 -37.98 15.60 25.78
N SER A 114 -37.77 16.39 24.72
CA SER A 114 -38.87 16.96 23.92
C SER A 114 -39.71 15.89 23.22
N GLU A 115 -39.11 14.79 22.77
CA GLU A 115 -39.84 13.65 22.19
C GLU A 115 -40.70 12.89 23.22
N GLN A 116 -40.40 12.99 24.53
CA GLN A 116 -41.16 12.34 25.60
C GLN A 116 -42.36 13.16 26.10
N TYR A 117 -42.48 14.45 25.77
CA TYR A 117 -43.62 15.30 26.14
C TYR A 117 -44.62 15.53 24.99
N GLU A 118 -44.38 14.93 23.81
CA GLU A 118 -45.30 14.95 22.65
C GLU A 118 -46.09 13.62 22.47
N THR A 119 -46.06 12.70 23.45
CA THR A 119 -46.89 11.47 23.48
C THR A 119 -47.88 11.51 24.63
#